data_AF-A0A397VIT9-F1
#
_entry.id   AF-A0A397VIT9-F1
#
_cell.length_a   1.000
_cell.length_b   1.000
_cell.length_c   1.000
_cell.angle_alpha   90.00
_cell.angle_beta   90.00
_cell.angle_gamma   90.00
#
_symmetry.space_group_name_H-M   'P 1'
#
loop_
_entity.id
_entity.type
_entity.pdbx_description
1 polymer ?
#
loop_
_entity_poly.entity_id
_entity_poly.type
_entity_poly.pdbx_seq_one_letter_code
_entity_poly.pdbx_strand_id
1 'polypeptide(L)'
;MKFGTDAQITTRCFETILLIRVSIDQQLKLTPDLNIPIGMSQLAFKETCNIFKVYCNAKNFFRPSHLELISQCFSIEILGTLFGHYLPSLFNLEITFPLPMQITEIGQYDIISPSSNKKRTKRYVLKEWEQKLQSMFDNRNETNSVFQNYLSEFWEKKLCPSEIKKDIDISKSPNNATIRVARRKQRKNV
;
A
#
# COMPACT_ATOMS: atom_id res chain seq x y z
N MET A 1 23.64 -8.63 -10.62
CA MET A 1 22.93 -7.56 -11.34
C MET A 1 21.75 -7.12 -10.48
N LYS A 2 21.75 -5.91 -9.92
CA LYS A 2 20.61 -5.40 -9.14
C LYS A 2 19.77 -4.49 -10.05
N PHE A 3 18.64 -4.99 -10.53
CA PHE A 3 17.69 -4.14 -11.26
C PHE A 3 17.03 -3.19 -10.26
N GLY A 4 17.07 -1.89 -10.52
CA GLY A 4 16.42 -0.90 -9.68
C GLY A 4 14.91 -1.13 -9.62
N THR A 5 14.27 -0.76 -8.52
CA THR A 5 12.82 -0.89 -8.32
C THR A 5 11.99 0.02 -9.24
N ASP A 6 12.65 0.89 -10.02
CA ASP A 6 12.06 1.75 -11.05
C ASP A 6 12.30 1.21 -12.47
N ALA A 7 12.94 0.05 -12.61
CA ALA A 7 13.13 -0.57 -13.91
C ALA A 7 11.79 -1.08 -14.47
N GLN A 8 11.52 -0.79 -15.75
CA GLN A 8 10.31 -1.25 -16.44
C GLN A 8 10.11 -2.77 -16.34
N ILE A 9 11.22 -3.51 -16.31
CA ILE A 9 11.21 -4.97 -16.14
C ILE A 9 10.54 -5.38 -14.83
N THR A 10 10.85 -4.71 -13.71
CA THR A 10 10.29 -5.02 -12.39
C THR A 10 8.79 -4.77 -12.35
N THR A 11 8.32 -3.72 -13.03
CA THR A 11 6.88 -3.45 -13.16
C THR A 11 6.18 -4.54 -13.97
N ARG A 12 6.73 -4.92 -15.14
CA ARG A 12 6.13 -5.97 -15.99
C ARG A 12 6.09 -7.33 -15.29
N CYS A 13 7.12 -7.65 -14.52
CA CYS A 13 7.12 -8.86 -13.70
C CYS A 13 6.02 -8.81 -12.63
N PHE A 14 5.80 -7.66 -12.00
CA PHE A 14 4.70 -7.49 -11.06
C PHE A 14 3.32 -7.62 -11.75
N GLU A 15 3.14 -7.01 -12.92
CA GLU A 15 1.89 -7.12 -13.70
C GLU A 15 1.60 -8.60 -14.05
N THR A 16 2.64 -9.34 -14.42
CA THR A 16 2.54 -10.78 -14.74
C THR A 16 2.17 -11.60 -13.50
N ILE A 17 2.86 -11.40 -12.37
CA ILE A 17 2.56 -12.17 -11.15
C ILE A 17 1.17 -11.83 -10.60
N LEU A 18 0.73 -10.57 -10.72
CA LEU A 18 -0.60 -10.16 -10.32
C LEU A 18 -1.67 -10.84 -11.17
N LEU A 19 -1.50 -10.86 -12.49
CA LEU A 19 -2.40 -11.57 -13.42
C LEU A 19 -2.52 -13.05 -13.06
N ILE A 20 -1.38 -13.71 -12.83
CA ILE A 20 -1.36 -15.13 -12.44
C ILE A 20 -2.09 -15.32 -11.10
N ARG A 21 -1.83 -14.49 -10.09
CA ARG A 21 -2.47 -14.62 -8.77
C ARG A 21 -3.98 -14.40 -8.84
N VAL A 22 -4.46 -13.47 -9.65
CA VAL A 22 -5.90 -13.26 -9.87
C VAL A 22 -6.52 -14.45 -10.59
N SER A 23 -5.86 -15.00 -11.62
CA SER A 23 -6.35 -16.21 -12.31
C SER A 23 -6.43 -17.43 -11.37
N ILE A 24 -5.41 -17.61 -10.52
CA ILE A 24 -5.39 -18.65 -9.49
C ILE A 24 -6.58 -18.49 -8.53
N ASP A 25 -6.80 -17.28 -8.04
CA ASP A 25 -7.89 -16.97 -7.11
C ASP A 25 -9.28 -17.24 -7.73
N GLN A 26 -9.47 -16.87 -9.01
CA GLN A 26 -10.68 -17.18 -9.76
C GLN A 26 -10.91 -18.69 -9.91
N GLN A 27 -9.86 -19.45 -10.24
CA GLN A 27 -9.98 -20.91 -10.37
C GLN A 27 -10.35 -21.55 -9.03
N LEU A 28 -9.67 -21.20 -7.94
CA LEU A 28 -9.99 -21.71 -6.60
C LEU A 28 -11.40 -21.34 -6.17
N LYS A 29 -11.91 -20.18 -6.58
CA LYS A 29 -13.30 -19.81 -6.31
C LYS A 29 -14.31 -20.68 -7.07
N LEU A 30 -14.00 -21.11 -8.29
CA LEU A 30 -14.81 -22.02 -9.10
C LEU A 30 -14.72 -23.48 -8.63
N THR A 31 -13.63 -23.85 -7.96
CA THR A 31 -13.38 -25.20 -7.44
C THR A 31 -13.09 -25.17 -5.93
N PRO A 32 -14.10 -24.91 -5.08
CA PRO A 32 -13.90 -24.67 -3.65
C PRO A 32 -13.33 -25.87 -2.87
N ASP A 33 -13.45 -27.09 -3.40
CA ASP A 33 -12.90 -28.32 -2.80
C ASP A 33 -11.39 -28.46 -3.02
N LEU A 34 -10.80 -27.64 -3.91
CA LEU A 34 -9.39 -27.67 -4.22
C LEU A 34 -8.65 -26.55 -3.50
N ASN A 35 -7.50 -26.89 -2.93
CA ASN A 35 -6.57 -25.92 -2.33
C ASN A 35 -5.51 -25.41 -3.32
N ILE A 36 -5.46 -26.01 -4.52
CA ILE A 36 -4.48 -25.71 -5.59
C ILE A 36 -5.24 -25.70 -6.92
N PRO A 37 -4.92 -24.78 -7.85
CA PRO A 37 -5.49 -24.80 -9.20
C PRO A 37 -5.23 -26.12 -9.95
N ILE A 38 -6.18 -26.52 -10.79
CA ILE A 38 -6.05 -27.71 -11.63
C ILE A 38 -4.84 -27.56 -12.55
N GLY A 39 -4.00 -28.60 -12.63
CA GLY A 39 -2.81 -28.59 -13.48
C GLY A 39 -1.62 -27.81 -12.90
N MET A 40 -1.75 -27.25 -11.68
CA MET A 40 -0.64 -26.62 -10.97
C MET A 40 -0.12 -27.54 -9.86
N SER A 41 1.20 -27.64 -9.70
CA SER A 41 1.78 -28.36 -8.57
C SER A 41 1.72 -27.50 -7.30
N GLN A 42 1.68 -28.15 -6.12
CA GLN A 42 1.75 -27.47 -4.82
C GLN A 42 2.96 -26.54 -4.74
N LEU A 43 4.12 -26.98 -5.25
CA LEU A 43 5.34 -26.19 -5.29
C LEU A 43 5.16 -24.93 -6.15
N ALA A 44 4.66 -25.08 -7.39
CA ALA A 44 4.47 -23.93 -8.29
C ALA A 44 3.46 -22.92 -7.73
N PHE A 45 2.39 -23.39 -7.11
CA PHE A 45 1.41 -22.53 -6.43
C PHE A 45 2.07 -21.75 -5.29
N LYS A 46 2.81 -22.45 -4.42
CA LYS A 46 3.50 -21.85 -3.28
C LYS A 46 4.52 -20.79 -3.72
N GLU A 47 5.35 -21.11 -4.71
CA GLU A 47 6.35 -20.18 -5.23
C GLU A 47 5.70 -18.94 -5.85
N THR A 48 4.59 -19.11 -6.58
CA THR A 48 3.82 -17.99 -7.14
C THR A 48 3.31 -17.06 -6.03
N CYS A 49 2.74 -17.62 -4.96
CA CYS A 49 2.30 -16.85 -3.80
C CYS A 49 3.47 -16.15 -3.11
N ASN A 50 4.61 -16.82 -2.93
CA ASN A 50 5.81 -16.25 -2.32
C ASN A 50 6.38 -15.10 -3.15
N ILE A 51 6.47 -15.25 -4.47
CA ILE A 51 6.96 -14.19 -5.37
C ILE A 51 6.06 -12.95 -5.26
N PHE A 52 4.74 -13.11 -5.28
CA PHE A 52 3.80 -12.00 -5.08
C PHE A 52 4.06 -11.27 -3.75
N LYS A 53 4.24 -12.03 -2.65
CA LYS A 53 4.55 -11.48 -1.33
C LYS A 53 5.87 -10.72 -1.31
N VAL A 54 6.91 -11.24 -1.97
CA VAL A 54 8.20 -10.55 -2.11
C VAL A 54 8.02 -9.19 -2.78
N TYR A 55 7.26 -9.12 -3.89
CA TYR A 55 6.97 -7.85 -4.54
C TYR A 55 6.27 -6.87 -3.61
N CYS A 56 5.19 -7.30 -2.96
CA CYS A 56 4.42 -6.47 -2.03
C CYS A 56 5.25 -5.98 -0.83
N ASN A 57 6.11 -6.84 -0.27
CA ASN A 57 6.99 -6.51 0.85
C ASN A 57 8.12 -5.54 0.48
N ALA A 58 8.63 -5.61 -0.75
CA ALA A 58 9.76 -4.79 -1.21
C ALA A 58 9.35 -3.36 -1.58
N LYS A 59 8.29 -3.21 -2.37
CA LYS A 59 7.79 -1.92 -2.85
C LYS A 59 6.35 -2.06 -3.34
N ASN A 60 5.63 -0.95 -3.35
CA ASN A 60 4.33 -0.95 -3.99
C ASN A 60 4.40 -0.79 -5.52
N PHE A 61 3.92 -1.80 -6.24
CA PHE A 61 3.83 -1.81 -7.70
C PHE A 61 2.39 -1.70 -8.23
N PHE A 62 1.38 -1.59 -7.35
CA PHE A 62 0.01 -1.36 -7.78
C PHE A 62 -0.14 -0.03 -8.54
N ARG A 63 -0.97 -0.06 -9.57
CA ARG A 63 -1.35 1.09 -10.41
C ARG A 63 -2.86 1.15 -10.57
N PRO A 64 -3.46 2.33 -10.83
CA PRO A 64 -4.89 2.45 -11.07
C PRO A 64 -5.40 1.53 -12.17
N SER A 65 -4.60 1.30 -13.22
CA SER A 65 -4.92 0.37 -14.32
C SER A 65 -5.11 -1.08 -13.87
N HIS A 66 -4.57 -1.48 -12.73
CA HIS A 66 -4.74 -2.85 -12.20
C HIS A 66 -6.13 -3.07 -11.57
N LEU A 67 -6.90 -2.00 -11.29
CA LEU A 67 -8.17 -2.14 -10.59
C LEU A 67 -9.19 -3.00 -11.34
N GLU A 68 -9.21 -2.98 -12.68
CA GLU A 68 -10.10 -3.83 -13.50
C GLU A 68 -9.80 -5.31 -13.35
N LEU A 69 -8.53 -5.65 -13.16
CA LEU A 69 -8.11 -7.02 -12.90
C LEU A 69 -8.41 -7.41 -11.44
N ILE A 70 -8.07 -6.53 -10.49
CA ILE A 70 -8.22 -6.78 -9.05
C ILE A 70 -9.69 -6.83 -8.63
N SER A 71 -10.59 -6.12 -9.33
CA SER A 71 -12.02 -6.11 -9.05
C SER A 71 -12.73 -7.47 -9.24
N GLN A 72 -12.02 -8.43 -9.83
CA GLN A 72 -12.49 -9.80 -10.04
C GLN A 72 -11.94 -10.78 -8.99
N CYS A 73 -11.14 -10.29 -8.03
CA CYS A 73 -10.45 -11.10 -7.05
C CYS A 73 -11.22 -11.17 -5.72
N PHE A 74 -11.09 -12.29 -5.02
CA PHE A 74 -11.61 -12.62 -3.69
C PHE A 74 -10.49 -12.78 -2.66
N SER A 75 -9.24 -12.89 -3.11
CA SER A 75 -8.08 -13.12 -2.26
C SER A 75 -7.85 -11.99 -1.26
N ILE A 76 -7.89 -12.33 0.03
CA ILE A 76 -7.54 -11.40 1.12
C ILE A 76 -6.08 -10.92 1.00
N GLU A 77 -5.16 -11.74 0.47
CA GLU A 77 -3.77 -11.31 0.27
C GLU A 77 -3.70 -10.17 -0.76
N ILE A 78 -4.44 -10.26 -1.87
CA ILE A 78 -4.45 -9.21 -2.91
C ILE A 78 -5.22 -7.99 -2.43
N LEU A 79 -6.48 -8.18 -2.02
CA LEU A 79 -7.36 -7.09 -1.62
C LEU A 79 -6.88 -6.40 -0.34
N GLY A 80 -6.47 -7.18 0.66
CA GLY A 80 -5.93 -6.68 1.92
C GLY A 80 -4.63 -5.88 1.72
N THR A 81 -3.74 -6.33 0.85
CA THR A 81 -2.54 -5.54 0.53
C THR A 81 -2.90 -4.22 -0.17
N LEU A 82 -3.84 -4.24 -1.12
CA LEU A 82 -4.26 -3.02 -1.82
C LEU A 82 -5.01 -2.05 -0.90
N PHE A 83 -6.11 -2.48 -0.29
CA PHE A 83 -7.05 -1.64 0.46
C PHE A 83 -6.70 -1.48 1.94
N GLY A 84 -5.97 -2.42 2.53
CA GLY A 84 -5.56 -2.39 3.93
C GLY A 84 -4.15 -1.84 4.16
N HIS A 85 -3.30 -1.82 3.14
CA HIS A 85 -1.94 -1.28 3.25
C HIS A 85 -1.66 -0.14 2.27
N TYR A 86 -1.70 -0.43 0.97
CA TYR A 86 -1.18 0.51 -0.03
C TYR A 86 -2.03 1.78 -0.16
N LEU A 87 -3.33 1.65 -0.42
CA LEU A 87 -4.22 2.80 -0.55
C LEU A 87 -4.26 3.62 0.74
N PRO A 88 -4.39 3.01 1.94
CA PRO A 88 -4.26 3.78 3.18
C PRO A 88 -2.95 4.55 3.30
N SER A 89 -1.81 3.91 3.02
CA SER A 89 -0.49 4.58 3.02
C SER A 89 -0.43 5.74 2.01
N LEU A 90 -1.03 5.57 0.83
CA LEU A 90 -1.05 6.57 -0.23
C LEU A 90 -1.88 7.79 0.17
N PHE A 91 -3.08 7.57 0.73
CA PHE A 91 -4.04 8.60 1.15
C PHE A 91 -3.81 9.12 2.59
N ASN A 92 -2.79 8.61 3.29
CA ASN A 92 -2.50 8.88 4.70
C ASN A 92 -3.67 8.51 5.66
N LEU A 93 -4.29 7.36 5.42
CA LEU A 93 -5.28 6.73 6.30
C LEU A 93 -4.61 5.65 7.17
N GLU A 94 -5.35 5.14 8.15
CA GLU A 94 -4.89 4.05 9.01
C GLU A 94 -4.68 2.74 8.22
N ILE A 95 -3.52 2.12 8.42
CA ILE A 95 -3.16 0.84 7.81
C ILE A 95 -3.74 -0.30 8.66
N THR A 96 -4.57 -1.14 8.05
CA THR A 96 -5.19 -2.31 8.69
C THR A 96 -4.58 -3.64 8.26
N PHE A 97 -3.74 -3.63 7.22
CA PHE A 97 -3.02 -4.81 6.74
C PHE A 97 -1.51 -4.57 6.89
N PRO A 98 -0.86 -5.12 7.93
CA PRO A 98 0.56 -4.91 8.15
C PRO A 98 1.39 -5.71 7.13
N LEU A 99 2.47 -5.09 6.66
CA LEU A 99 3.55 -5.75 5.93
C LEU A 99 4.80 -5.81 6.83
N PRO A 100 5.67 -6.83 6.69
CA PRO A 100 5.72 -7.82 5.60
C PRO A 100 4.74 -8.99 5.76
N MET A 101 4.19 -9.47 4.65
CA MET A 101 3.50 -10.76 4.59
C MET A 101 4.50 -11.90 4.85
N GLN A 102 4.06 -12.91 5.60
CA GLN A 102 4.87 -14.11 5.86
C GLN A 102 5.04 -14.96 4.59
N ILE A 103 6.29 -15.34 4.33
CA ILE A 103 6.71 -16.22 3.22
C ILE A 103 6.98 -17.60 3.84
N THR A 104 6.26 -18.62 3.37
CA THR A 104 6.20 -19.95 4.01
C THR A 104 7.38 -20.87 3.72
N GLU A 105 8.23 -20.54 2.75
CA GLU A 105 9.53 -21.18 2.54
C GLU A 105 10.48 -20.16 1.92
N ILE A 106 11.65 -20.01 2.55
CA ILE A 106 12.72 -19.17 2.03
C ILE A 106 13.41 -19.98 0.93
N GLY A 107 12.91 -19.89 -0.30
CA GLY A 107 13.85 -19.82 -1.43
C GLY A 107 14.81 -18.67 -1.14
N GLN A 108 16.06 -18.71 -1.64
CA GLN A 108 17.04 -17.62 -1.45
C GLN A 108 16.55 -16.33 -2.14
N TYR A 109 15.54 -15.70 -1.56
CA TYR A 109 14.97 -14.44 -1.98
C TYR A 109 15.72 -13.38 -1.21
N ASP A 110 16.62 -12.67 -1.88
CA ASP A 110 17.23 -11.47 -1.32
C ASP A 110 16.10 -10.50 -0.95
N ILE A 111 15.96 -10.22 0.35
CA ILE A 111 14.98 -9.26 0.86
C ILE A 111 15.41 -7.88 0.34
N ILE A 112 14.71 -7.38 -0.68
CA ILE A 112 14.96 -6.06 -1.24
C ILE A 112 14.52 -5.04 -0.19
N SER A 113 15.49 -4.31 0.38
CA SER A 113 15.19 -3.21 1.30
C SER A 113 14.43 -2.10 0.57
N PRO A 114 13.37 -1.53 1.17
CA PRO A 114 12.58 -0.49 0.53
C PRO A 114 13.44 0.75 0.25
N SER A 115 13.60 1.15 -1.02
CA SER A 115 14.28 2.38 -1.37
C SER A 115 13.33 3.57 -1.18
N SER A 116 13.64 4.45 -0.24
CA SER A 116 12.90 5.69 0.01
C SER A 116 13.28 6.76 -1.01
N ASN A 117 12.39 7.08 -1.96
CA ASN A 117 12.46 8.24 -2.88
C ASN A 117 11.15 8.28 -3.72
N LYS A 118 10.41 9.37 -4.03
CA LYS A 118 10.53 10.84 -3.97
C LYS A 118 9.16 11.45 -3.65
N LYS A 119 9.11 12.51 -2.83
CA LYS A 119 7.87 13.19 -2.35
C LYS A 119 7.10 14.02 -3.40
N ARG A 120 7.62 14.24 -4.62
CA ARG A 120 7.04 15.19 -5.60
C ARG A 120 5.98 14.60 -6.55
N THR A 121 5.91 13.29 -6.73
CA THR A 121 4.95 12.61 -7.65
C THR A 121 3.59 12.32 -7.00
N LYS A 122 3.40 12.67 -5.72
CA LYS A 122 2.23 12.23 -4.93
C LYS A 122 0.88 12.74 -5.44
N ARG A 123 0.77 14.01 -5.88
CA ARG A 123 -0.55 14.60 -6.21
C ARG A 123 -1.19 14.02 -7.47
N TYR A 124 -0.42 13.85 -8.56
CA TYR A 124 -0.95 13.29 -9.80
C TYR A 124 -1.40 11.84 -9.60
N VAL A 125 -0.54 11.04 -8.97
CA VAL A 125 -0.85 9.64 -8.65
C VAL A 125 -2.08 9.54 -7.75
N LEU A 126 -2.19 10.38 -6.72
CA LEU A 126 -3.38 10.45 -5.86
C LEU A 126 -4.66 10.75 -6.65
N LYS A 127 -4.61 11.74 -7.55
CA LYS A 127 -5.75 12.12 -8.38
C LYS A 127 -6.16 11.00 -9.32
N GLU A 128 -5.19 10.32 -9.93
CA GLU A 128 -5.45 9.19 -10.84
C GLU A 128 -6.11 8.03 -10.07
N TRP A 129 -5.60 7.69 -8.88
CA TRP A 129 -6.21 6.70 -8.01
C TRP A 129 -7.62 7.08 -7.59
N GLU A 130 -7.82 8.33 -7.17
CA GLU A 130 -9.12 8.84 -6.77
C GLU A 130 -10.14 8.77 -7.90
N GLN A 131 -9.78 9.19 -9.10
CA GLN A 131 -10.65 9.11 -10.28
C GLN A 131 -11.02 7.66 -10.60
N LYS A 132 -10.06 6.74 -10.60
CA LYS A 132 -10.33 5.34 -10.92
C LYS A 132 -11.18 4.66 -9.85
N LEU A 133 -10.89 4.88 -8.56
CA LEU A 133 -11.68 4.36 -7.45
C LEU A 133 -13.11 4.91 -7.45
N GLN A 134 -13.28 6.20 -7.79
CA GLN A 134 -14.61 6.81 -7.89
C GLN A 134 -15.38 6.17 -9.04
N SER A 135 -14.76 6.02 -10.22
CA SER A 135 -15.44 5.40 -11.37
C SER A 135 -15.90 3.96 -11.10
N MET A 136 -15.15 3.19 -10.30
CA MET A 136 -15.54 1.85 -9.88
C MET A 136 -16.62 1.85 -8.80
N PHE A 137 -16.67 2.88 -7.97
CA PHE A 137 -17.67 3.06 -6.93
C PHE A 137 -19.00 3.55 -7.47
N ASP A 138 -19.00 4.30 -8.58
CA ASP A 138 -20.21 4.73 -9.26
C ASP A 138 -20.80 3.58 -10.12
N ASN A 139 -19.94 2.74 -10.70
CA ASN A 139 -20.32 1.61 -11.55
C ASN A 139 -20.25 0.24 -10.82
N ARG A 140 -20.83 0.13 -9.63
CA ARG A 140 -20.65 -1.05 -8.75
C ARG A 140 -21.16 -2.38 -9.31
N ASN A 141 -22.02 -2.34 -10.31
CA ASN A 141 -22.74 -3.50 -10.83
C ASN A 141 -21.82 -4.50 -11.57
N GLU A 142 -20.57 -4.13 -11.88
CA GLU A 142 -19.67 -4.93 -12.72
C GLU A 142 -18.59 -5.70 -11.95
N THR A 143 -18.57 -5.63 -10.62
CA THR A 143 -17.48 -6.20 -9.81
C THR A 143 -18.01 -7.13 -8.72
N ASN A 144 -17.15 -7.98 -8.19
CA ASN A 144 -17.57 -8.93 -7.16
C ASN A 144 -17.86 -8.24 -5.80
N SER A 145 -18.74 -8.85 -5.01
CA SER A 145 -19.19 -8.28 -3.72
C SER A 145 -18.07 -8.13 -2.69
N VAL A 146 -17.07 -9.00 -2.70
CA VAL A 146 -15.92 -8.89 -1.78
C VAL A 146 -15.12 -7.63 -2.09
N PHE A 147 -14.79 -7.40 -3.36
CA PHE A 147 -14.13 -6.16 -3.78
C PHE A 147 -14.96 -4.92 -3.43
N GLN A 148 -16.28 -4.97 -3.65
CA GLN A 148 -17.16 -3.85 -3.32
C GLN A 148 -17.22 -3.52 -1.83
N ASN A 149 -17.12 -4.53 -0.96
CA ASN A 149 -17.01 -4.31 0.47
C ASN A 149 -15.70 -3.56 0.81
N TYR A 150 -14.55 -4.02 0.30
CA TYR A 150 -13.28 -3.32 0.49
C TYR A 150 -13.30 -1.89 -0.06
N LEU A 151 -13.89 -1.68 -1.24
CA LEU A 151 -14.02 -0.36 -1.85
C LEU A 151 -14.91 0.55 -1.01
N SER A 152 -16.03 0.04 -0.49
CA SER A 152 -16.95 0.80 0.36
C SER A 152 -16.32 1.18 1.69
N GLU A 153 -15.70 0.22 2.38
CA GLU A 153 -14.98 0.48 3.64
C GLU A 153 -13.86 1.52 3.47
N PHE A 154 -13.14 1.46 2.35
CA PHE A 154 -12.10 2.44 2.03
C PHE A 154 -12.69 3.84 1.85
N TRP A 155 -13.80 3.97 1.11
CA TRP A 155 -14.48 5.25 0.90
C TRP A 155 -15.08 5.82 2.18
N GLU A 156 -15.67 4.98 3.03
CA GLU A 156 -16.18 5.41 4.35
C GLU A 156 -15.06 6.00 5.20
N LYS A 157 -13.90 5.33 5.29
CA LYS A 157 -12.72 5.85 6.01
C LYS A 157 -12.18 7.15 5.42
N LYS A 158 -12.25 7.30 4.09
CA LYS A 158 -11.80 8.52 3.41
C LYS A 158 -12.77 9.69 3.61
N LEU A 159 -14.08 9.43 3.63
CA LEU A 159 -15.15 10.43 3.78
C LEU A 159 -15.43 10.82 5.24
N CYS A 160 -15.25 9.89 6.18
CA CYS A 160 -15.22 10.15 7.61
C CYS A 160 -13.77 10.12 8.11
N PRO A 161 -13.01 11.23 7.94
CA PRO A 161 -11.69 11.36 8.56
C PRO A 161 -11.78 11.54 10.09
N SER A 162 -12.78 10.95 10.75
CA SER A 162 -13.02 11.08 12.19
C SER A 162 -11.74 10.80 12.97
N GLU A 163 -11.25 11.89 13.57
CA GLU A 163 -10.22 11.99 14.61
C GLU A 163 -8.77 11.73 14.17
N ILE A 164 -8.27 12.62 13.30
CA ILE A 164 -6.87 13.06 13.40
C ILE A 164 -6.67 13.66 14.80
N LYS A 165 -6.15 12.84 15.72
CA LYS A 165 -5.44 13.18 16.96
C LYS A 165 -5.60 14.64 17.39
N LYS A 166 -6.65 14.91 18.17
CA LYS A 166 -6.54 15.92 19.24
C LYS A 166 -5.63 15.35 20.33
N ASP A 167 -4.89 16.25 20.95
CA ASP A 167 -4.14 16.08 22.20
C ASP A 167 -2.74 15.43 22.11
N ILE A 168 -1.76 16.25 21.71
CA ILE A 168 -0.68 16.58 22.65
C ILE A 168 -0.64 18.11 22.78
N ASP A 169 -1.62 18.63 23.51
CA ASP A 169 -1.50 19.92 24.20
C ASP A 169 -1.18 19.59 25.67
N ILE A 170 0.10 19.37 25.97
CA ILE A 170 0.58 19.50 27.35
C ILE A 170 0.90 20.98 27.53
N SER A 171 -0.13 21.72 27.91
CA SER A 171 0.02 23.06 28.46
C SER A 171 0.78 22.98 29.80
N LYS A 172 1.87 23.77 29.87
CA LYS A 172 2.39 24.58 30.99
C LYS A 172 2.35 23.98 32.41
N SER A 173 3.45 24.03 33.18
CA SER A 173 3.85 25.24 33.95
C SER A 173 5.12 24.92 34.80
N PRO A 174 5.68 25.85 35.62
CA PRO A 174 6.53 27.00 35.29
C PRO A 174 7.94 26.88 35.97
N ASN A 175 8.73 27.97 35.91
CA ASN A 175 9.92 28.30 36.74
C ASN A 175 11.30 28.16 36.07
N ASN A 176 11.86 29.24 35.54
CA ASN A 176 12.64 30.17 36.37
C ASN A 176 13.21 31.32 35.55
N ALA A 177 13.05 32.52 36.10
CA ALA A 177 13.65 33.76 35.63
C ALA A 177 15.19 33.68 35.67
N THR A 178 15.86 34.21 34.66
CA THR A 178 17.06 35.02 34.86
C THR A 178 17.15 36.06 33.74
N ILE A 179 16.78 37.28 34.10
CA ILE A 179 17.15 38.52 33.43
C ILE A 179 18.68 38.63 33.47
N ARG A 180 19.34 38.80 32.33
CA ARG A 180 20.65 39.47 32.29
C ARG A 180 20.90 40.20 30.96
N VAL A 181 20.43 41.44 30.96
CA VAL A 181 21.12 42.68 30.57
C VAL A 181 21.89 42.70 29.24
N ALA A 182 21.35 43.51 28.33
CA ALA A 182 22.00 44.05 27.14
C ALA A 182 23.31 44.79 27.46
N ARG A 183 24.36 44.55 26.68
CA ARG A 183 25.47 45.50 26.49
C ARG A 183 25.63 45.83 25.01
N ARG A 184 24.99 46.93 24.62
CA ARG A 184 25.28 47.69 23.40
C ARG A 184 26.43 48.64 23.74
N LYS A 185 27.62 48.46 23.14
CA LYS A 185 28.67 49.49 23.13
C LYS A 185 28.75 50.04 21.70
N GLN A 186 28.31 51.29 21.52
CA GLN A 186 28.72 52.10 20.39
C GLN A 186 29.62 53.25 20.89
N ARG A 187 30.77 53.36 20.22
CA ARG A 187 31.50 54.57 19.75
C ARG A 187 32.18 55.57 20.70
N LYS A 188 33.48 55.75 20.36
CA LYS A 188 34.27 56.99 20.12
C LYS A 188 34.80 57.80 21.31
N ASN A 189 36.13 57.90 21.41
CA ASN A 189 36.94 59.11 21.18
C ASN A 189 38.40 58.82 21.57
N VAL A 190 39.33 58.88 20.61
CA VAL A 190 40.50 59.77 20.51
C VAL A 190 40.99 59.65 19.06
#